data_AF-A0A1D2R0T8-F1
#
_entry.id   AF-A0A1D2R0T8-F1
#
_cell.length_a   1.000
_cell.length_b   1.000
_cell.length_c   1.000
_cell.angle_alpha   90.00
_cell.angle_beta   90.00
_cell.angle_gamma   90.00
#
_symmetry.space_group_name_H-M   'P 1'
#
loop_
_entity.id
_entity.type
_entity.pdbx_description
1 polymer ?
#
loop_
_entity_poly.entity_id
_entity_poly.type
_entity_poly.pdbx_seq_one_letter_code
_entity_poly.pdbx_strand_id
1 'polypeptide(L)'
;MRVNFSGSKGYHIHVSTPGILKLGRDERREIIDHVTGTGLDLGLDSRWRERIVKLVKRAGVKELKEIEGVGENTAGKIMEKKENIIRQLKKGVLEGVEGVREKTIRSIGEGMAVKLTGDADKMVTIDTSRLIRLPNSLHGTSGLVAMKTKDLEGFNPLNDAVAFPDNPVKVKVTKNTKSFEMKDQTHGPYDKDETLELPGYAGIYLMLKDYAEFVG
;
A
#
# COMPACT_ATOMS: atom_id res chain seq x y z
N MET A 1 -2.78 13.96 9.15
CA MET A 1 -2.34 12.62 8.72
C MET A 1 -0.92 12.73 8.21
N ARG A 2 -0.07 11.72 8.44
CA ARG A 2 1.30 11.66 7.92
C ARG A 2 1.55 10.27 7.33
N VAL A 3 2.10 10.22 6.12
CA VAL A 3 2.53 8.96 5.49
C VAL A 3 4.04 8.85 5.64
N ASN A 4 4.53 7.67 6.02
CA ASN A 4 5.94 7.44 6.27
C ASN A 4 6.35 6.13 5.59
N PHE A 5 7.40 6.16 4.79
CA PHE A 5 8.07 4.95 4.37
C PHE A 5 8.67 4.25 5.60
N SER A 6 8.45 2.95 5.75
CA SER A 6 8.88 2.18 6.93
C SER A 6 10.39 1.95 6.98
N GLY A 7 11.10 2.26 5.90
CA GLY A 7 12.50 1.90 5.70
C GLY A 7 12.68 0.51 5.08
N SER A 8 11.61 -0.22 4.77
CA SER A 8 11.69 -1.57 4.17
C SER A 8 10.76 -1.73 2.96
N LYS A 9 9.66 -2.48 3.08
CA LYS A 9 8.76 -2.81 1.96
C LYS A 9 7.36 -2.20 2.08
N GLY A 10 7.18 -1.16 2.90
CA GLY A 10 5.85 -0.64 3.15
C GLY A 10 5.82 0.77 3.72
N TYR A 11 4.60 1.24 4.00
CA TYR A 11 4.33 2.58 4.50
C TYR A 11 3.48 2.51 5.76
N HIS A 12 3.66 3.49 6.66
CA HIS A 12 2.84 3.68 7.84
C HIS A 12 2.08 5.01 7.73
N ILE A 13 0.77 4.96 7.97
CA ILE A 13 -0.09 6.13 8.03
C ILE A 13 -0.36 6.46 9.50
N HIS A 14 0.05 7.64 9.94
CA HIS A 14 -0.20 8.13 11.30
C HIS A 14 -1.28 9.21 11.30
N VAL A 15 -2.31 9.01 12.12
CA VAL A 15 -3.39 9.98 12.36
C VAL A 15 -3.31 10.43 13.82
N SER A 16 -2.94 11.69 14.05
CA SER A 16 -2.65 12.24 15.39
C SER A 16 -3.69 13.27 15.83
N THR A 17 -4.92 13.17 15.34
CA THR A 17 -6.01 14.09 15.71
C THR A 17 -6.43 13.82 17.16
N PRO A 18 -6.68 14.84 18.00
CA PRO A 18 -7.00 14.65 19.43
C PRO A 18 -8.12 13.64 19.72
N GLY A 19 -9.18 13.61 18.90
CA GLY A 19 -10.27 12.65 19.04
C GLY A 19 -9.86 11.20 18.78
N ILE A 20 -8.91 10.97 17.87
CA ILE A 20 -8.43 9.63 17.50
C ILE A 20 -7.52 9.03 18.58
N LEU A 21 -6.79 9.87 19.31
CA LEU A 21 -5.91 9.42 20.39
C LEU A 21 -6.67 8.80 21.57
N LYS A 22 -7.96 9.14 21.73
CA LYS A 22 -8.82 8.61 22.79
C LYS A 22 -9.47 7.26 22.46
N LEU A 23 -9.36 6.80 21.21
CA LEU A 23 -10.01 5.57 20.77
C LEU A 23 -9.33 4.34 21.37
N GLY A 24 -10.14 3.46 21.94
CA GLY A 24 -9.74 2.15 22.44
C GLY A 24 -9.60 1.13 21.31
N ARG A 25 -9.44 -0.14 21.71
CA ARG A 25 -9.22 -1.25 20.77
C ARG A 25 -10.45 -1.49 19.89
N ASP A 26 -11.64 -1.42 20.45
CA ASP A 26 -12.87 -1.76 19.75
C ASP A 26 -13.22 -0.66 18.72
N GLU A 27 -13.09 0.61 19.06
CA GLU A 27 -13.32 1.70 18.10
C GLU A 27 -12.27 1.70 16.98
N ARG A 28 -11.02 1.32 17.28
CA ARG A 28 -9.99 1.13 16.24
C ARG A 28 -10.28 -0.09 15.36
N ARG A 29 -10.91 -1.13 15.92
CA ARG A 29 -11.38 -2.29 15.15
C ARG A 29 -12.46 -1.86 14.15
N GLU A 30 -13.43 -1.06 14.58
CA GLU A 30 -14.47 -0.52 13.69
C GLU A 30 -13.87 0.33 12.56
N ILE A 31 -12.84 1.14 12.85
CA ILE A 31 -12.15 1.93 11.83
C ILE A 31 -11.47 1.03 10.80
N ILE A 32 -10.71 0.02 11.26
CA ILE A 32 -10.00 -0.86 10.33
C ILE A 32 -10.99 -1.67 9.50
N ASP A 33 -12.04 -2.22 10.12
CA ASP A 33 -13.11 -2.96 9.43
C ASP A 33 -13.81 -2.08 8.40
N HIS A 34 -14.08 -0.82 8.74
CA HIS A 34 -14.66 0.14 7.81
C HIS A 34 -13.77 0.41 6.59
N VAL A 35 -12.45 0.57 6.75
CA VAL A 35 -11.57 0.86 5.58
C VAL A 35 -11.23 -0.39 4.77
N THR A 36 -11.24 -1.57 5.38
CA THR A 36 -11.06 -2.86 4.70
C THR A 36 -12.36 -3.41 4.11
N GLY A 37 -13.49 -2.71 4.28
CA GLY A 37 -14.80 -3.15 3.79
C GLY A 37 -15.28 -4.44 4.46
N THR A 38 -14.76 -4.77 5.65
CA THR A 38 -15.21 -5.93 6.41
C THR A 38 -16.66 -5.70 6.85
N GLY A 39 -17.55 -6.62 6.49
CA GLY A 39 -18.98 -6.45 6.75
C GLY A 39 -19.64 -5.34 5.92
N LEU A 40 -19.15 -5.09 4.69
CA LEU A 40 -19.58 -4.01 3.81
C LEU A 40 -21.12 -3.86 3.74
N ASP A 41 -21.61 -2.80 4.39
CA ASP A 41 -23.00 -2.35 4.27
C ASP A 41 -23.13 -1.25 3.22
N LEU A 42 -24.13 -1.37 2.35
CA LEU A 42 -24.47 -0.42 1.29
C LEU A 42 -25.85 0.22 1.49
N GLY A 43 -26.37 0.19 2.71
CA GLY A 43 -27.65 0.77 3.11
C GLY A 43 -27.79 2.28 2.86
N LEU A 44 -28.91 2.84 3.34
CA LEU A 44 -29.31 4.22 3.04
C LEU A 44 -28.28 5.28 3.46
N ASP A 45 -27.67 5.10 4.64
CA ASP A 45 -26.70 6.01 5.26
C ASP A 45 -25.23 5.56 5.09
N SER A 46 -24.98 4.60 4.20
CA SER A 46 -23.65 4.03 4.02
C SER A 46 -22.70 4.99 3.31
N ARG A 47 -21.57 5.31 3.96
CA ARG A 47 -20.43 6.02 3.34
C ARG A 47 -19.82 5.24 2.18
N TRP A 48 -19.91 3.91 2.20
CA TRP A 48 -19.44 3.08 1.09
C TRP A 48 -20.30 3.29 -0.15
N ARG A 49 -21.61 3.46 0.01
CA ARG A 49 -22.49 3.79 -1.11
C ARG A 49 -22.17 5.16 -1.71
N GLU A 50 -21.87 6.16 -0.89
CA GLU A 50 -21.39 7.46 -1.38
C GLU A 50 -20.07 7.34 -2.16
N ARG A 51 -19.14 6.49 -1.69
CA ARG A 51 -17.87 6.21 -2.38
C ARG A 51 -18.11 5.57 -3.74
N ILE A 52 -18.99 4.58 -3.82
CA ILE A 52 -19.39 3.94 -5.09
C ILE A 52 -19.99 4.98 -6.02
N VAL A 53 -20.92 5.83 -5.54
CA VAL A 53 -21.51 6.90 -6.35
C VAL A 53 -20.45 7.85 -6.88
N LYS A 54 -19.48 8.26 -6.05
CA LYS A 54 -18.37 9.13 -6.49
C LYS A 54 -17.48 8.43 -7.52
N LEU A 55 -17.20 7.15 -7.36
CA LEU A 55 -16.43 6.37 -8.32
C LEU A 55 -17.18 6.26 -9.65
N VAL A 56 -18.42 5.78 -9.66
CA VAL A 56 -19.25 5.67 -10.88
C VAL A 56 -19.37 7.01 -11.58
N LYS A 57 -19.46 8.12 -10.84
CA LYS A 57 -19.47 9.48 -11.40
C LYS A 57 -18.18 9.87 -12.13
N ARG A 58 -17.00 9.51 -11.63
CA ARG A 58 -15.72 9.95 -12.21
C ARG A 58 -15.11 8.93 -13.17
N ALA A 59 -15.33 7.64 -12.92
CA ALA A 59 -14.66 6.55 -13.61
C ALA A 59 -15.09 6.46 -15.07
N GLY A 60 -14.12 6.10 -15.91
CA GLY A 60 -14.36 5.63 -17.28
C GLY A 60 -14.37 4.10 -17.35
N VAL A 61 -14.55 3.58 -18.56
CA VAL A 61 -14.60 2.12 -18.83
C VAL A 61 -13.33 1.41 -18.36
N LYS A 62 -12.14 2.01 -18.54
CA LYS A 62 -10.86 1.43 -18.13
C LYS A 62 -10.78 1.21 -16.62
N GLU A 63 -11.03 2.24 -15.83
CA GLU A 63 -11.03 2.16 -14.36
C GLU A 63 -12.06 1.15 -13.84
N LEU A 64 -13.25 1.10 -14.45
CA LEU A 64 -14.27 0.14 -14.05
C LEU A 64 -13.83 -1.30 -14.30
N LYS A 65 -13.07 -1.57 -15.36
CA LYS A 65 -12.58 -2.92 -15.70
C LYS A 65 -11.46 -3.43 -14.81
N GLU A 66 -10.75 -2.54 -14.12
CA GLU A 66 -9.74 -2.92 -13.13
C GLU A 66 -10.38 -3.51 -11.86
N ILE A 67 -11.68 -3.27 -11.67
CA ILE A 67 -12.46 -3.83 -10.57
C ILE A 67 -12.76 -5.30 -10.89
N GLU A 68 -12.36 -6.16 -9.96
CA GLU A 68 -12.65 -7.58 -10.02
C GLU A 68 -14.16 -7.83 -10.18
N GLY A 69 -14.54 -8.64 -11.18
CA GLY A 69 -15.95 -8.94 -11.47
C GLY A 69 -16.67 -7.93 -12.39
N VAL A 70 -15.99 -6.88 -12.87
CA VAL A 70 -16.54 -5.92 -13.84
C VAL A 70 -15.90 -6.12 -15.22
N GLY A 71 -16.60 -6.79 -16.12
CA GLY A 71 -16.16 -6.98 -17.51
C GLY A 71 -16.55 -5.82 -18.44
N GLU A 72 -16.06 -5.85 -19.69
CA GLU A 72 -16.31 -4.83 -20.73
C GLU A 72 -17.79 -4.50 -20.89
N ASN A 73 -18.64 -5.53 -21.06
CA ASN A 73 -20.08 -5.37 -21.26
C ASN A 73 -20.76 -4.72 -20.05
N THR A 74 -20.32 -5.06 -18.84
CA THR A 74 -20.88 -4.49 -17.60
C THR A 74 -20.42 -3.05 -17.42
N ALA A 75 -19.13 -2.75 -17.70
CA ALA A 75 -18.61 -1.39 -17.68
C ALA A 75 -19.35 -0.49 -18.70
N GLY A 76 -19.59 -1.00 -19.92
CA GLY A 76 -20.38 -0.30 -20.93
C GLY A 76 -21.79 0.05 -20.45
N LYS A 77 -22.51 -0.91 -19.84
CA LYS A 77 -23.84 -0.68 -19.25
C LYS A 77 -23.83 0.31 -18.10
N ILE A 78 -22.81 0.27 -17.25
CA ILE A 78 -22.62 1.23 -16.16
C ILE A 78 -22.47 2.65 -16.73
N MET A 79 -21.73 2.80 -17.83
CA MET A 79 -21.53 4.10 -18.48
C MET A 79 -22.78 4.60 -19.19
N GLU A 80 -23.50 3.73 -19.89
CA GLU A 80 -24.76 4.05 -20.59
C GLU A 80 -25.84 4.50 -19.60
N LYS A 81 -26.01 3.78 -18.49
CA LYS A 81 -27.07 4.03 -17.50
C LYS A 81 -26.58 4.78 -16.26
N LYS A 82 -25.45 5.44 -16.36
CA LYS A 82 -24.72 6.09 -15.26
C LYS A 82 -25.60 6.98 -14.40
N GLU A 83 -26.39 7.86 -15.01
CA GLU A 83 -27.26 8.78 -14.30
C GLU A 83 -28.36 8.07 -13.50
N ASN A 84 -28.97 7.03 -14.09
CA ASN A 84 -30.01 6.25 -13.43
C ASN A 84 -29.44 5.43 -12.26
N ILE A 85 -28.29 4.79 -12.46
CA ILE A 85 -27.57 4.05 -11.42
C ILE A 85 -27.25 4.98 -10.25
N ILE A 86 -26.68 6.16 -10.51
CA ILE A 86 -26.38 7.16 -9.46
C ILE A 86 -27.65 7.57 -8.72
N ARG A 87 -28.77 7.76 -9.42
CA ARG A 87 -30.05 8.16 -8.82
C ARG A 87 -30.61 7.06 -7.91
N GLN A 88 -30.60 5.81 -8.35
CA GLN A 88 -31.06 4.65 -7.57
C GLN A 88 -30.14 4.41 -6.37
N LEU A 89 -28.82 4.46 -6.58
CA LEU A 89 -27.80 4.49 -5.53
C LEU A 89 -27.81 5.76 -4.70
N LYS A 90 -28.66 6.77 -4.93
CA LYS A 90 -28.88 7.88 -3.99
C LYS A 90 -30.15 7.70 -3.15
N LYS A 91 -31.04 6.79 -3.57
CA LYS A 91 -32.27 6.42 -2.87
C LYS A 91 -32.18 5.13 -2.07
N GLY A 92 -31.00 4.53 -1.92
CA GLY A 92 -30.80 3.29 -1.17
C GLY A 92 -31.17 2.02 -1.93
N VAL A 93 -31.40 2.12 -3.24
CA VAL A 93 -31.82 0.98 -4.06
C VAL A 93 -30.58 0.25 -4.57
N LEU A 94 -30.38 -0.98 -4.10
CA LEU A 94 -29.28 -1.88 -4.50
C LEU A 94 -29.78 -2.99 -5.44
N GLU A 95 -30.97 -3.53 -5.15
CA GLU A 95 -31.65 -4.51 -5.99
C GLU A 95 -32.45 -3.81 -7.10
N GLY A 96 -32.52 -4.44 -8.28
CA GLY A 96 -33.27 -3.89 -9.40
C GLY A 96 -32.65 -2.64 -10.03
N VAL A 97 -31.37 -2.36 -9.73
CA VAL A 97 -30.63 -1.30 -10.43
C VAL A 97 -30.56 -1.63 -11.91
N GLU A 98 -31.11 -0.76 -12.74
CA GLU A 98 -31.33 -1.11 -14.14
C GLU A 98 -30.00 -1.24 -14.89
N GLY A 99 -29.73 -2.45 -15.40
CA GLY A 99 -28.50 -2.75 -16.16
C GLY A 99 -27.32 -3.25 -15.33
N VAL A 100 -27.41 -3.29 -14.00
CA VAL A 100 -26.33 -3.74 -13.11
C VAL A 100 -26.88 -4.58 -11.96
N ARG A 101 -26.28 -5.76 -11.72
CA ARG A 101 -26.67 -6.62 -10.60
C ARG A 101 -26.16 -6.06 -9.27
N GLU A 102 -26.86 -6.31 -8.18
CA GLU A 102 -26.40 -5.96 -6.83
C GLU A 102 -24.98 -6.49 -6.57
N LYS A 103 -24.70 -7.74 -6.97
CA LYS A 103 -23.35 -8.34 -6.86
C LYS A 103 -22.27 -7.45 -7.48
N THR A 104 -22.54 -6.84 -8.63
CA THR A 104 -21.59 -5.94 -9.29
C THR A 104 -21.37 -4.66 -8.47
N ILE A 105 -22.43 -4.10 -7.88
CA ILE A 105 -22.33 -2.92 -7.01
C ILE A 105 -21.49 -3.26 -5.77
N ARG A 106 -21.70 -4.45 -5.19
CA ARG A 106 -20.89 -4.95 -4.08
C ARG A 106 -19.43 -5.14 -4.48
N SER A 107 -19.15 -5.76 -5.62
CA SER A 107 -17.78 -5.91 -6.13
C SER A 107 -17.09 -4.57 -6.40
N ILE A 108 -17.82 -3.53 -6.82
CA ILE A 108 -17.28 -2.17 -6.90
C ILE A 108 -16.88 -1.66 -5.51
N GLY A 109 -17.74 -1.84 -4.50
CA GLY A 109 -17.41 -1.46 -3.12
C GLY A 109 -16.21 -2.23 -2.55
N GLU A 110 -16.18 -3.54 -2.74
CA GLU A 110 -15.07 -4.42 -2.33
C GLU A 110 -13.77 -4.09 -3.07
N GLY A 111 -13.84 -3.77 -4.36
CA GLY A 111 -12.68 -3.34 -5.15
C GLY A 111 -12.08 -2.01 -4.69
N MET A 112 -12.87 -1.18 -3.99
CA MET A 112 -12.41 0.07 -3.37
C MET A 112 -11.88 -0.14 -1.92
N ALA A 113 -12.04 -1.33 -1.35
CA ALA A 113 -11.58 -1.64 0.00
C ALA A 113 -10.05 -1.68 0.07
N VAL A 114 -9.51 -1.22 1.21
CA VAL A 114 -8.07 -1.34 1.46
C VAL A 114 -7.73 -2.80 1.66
N LYS A 115 -6.96 -3.36 0.74
CA LYS A 115 -6.42 -4.72 0.85
C LYS A 115 -5.22 -4.70 1.80
N LEU A 116 -5.36 -5.33 2.96
CA LEU A 116 -4.24 -5.55 3.87
C LEU A 116 -3.43 -6.77 3.42
N THR A 117 -2.13 -6.76 3.68
CA THR A 117 -1.26 -7.89 3.29
C THR A 117 -1.33 -9.07 4.27
N GLY A 118 -2.04 -8.91 5.40
CA GLY A 118 -2.43 -9.98 6.30
C GLY A 118 -3.01 -9.49 7.63
N ASP A 119 -3.39 -10.43 8.51
CA ASP A 119 -3.96 -10.12 9.84
C ASP A 119 -3.00 -9.36 10.76
N ALA A 120 -1.68 -9.54 10.56
CA ALA A 120 -0.66 -8.80 11.29
C ALA A 120 -0.81 -7.28 11.13
N ASP A 121 -1.21 -6.80 9.93
CA ASP A 121 -1.40 -5.38 9.66
C ASP A 121 -2.66 -4.82 10.34
N LYS A 122 -3.70 -5.64 10.48
CA LYS A 122 -4.92 -5.26 11.21
C LYS A 122 -4.62 -5.05 12.69
N MET A 123 -3.83 -5.94 13.27
CA MET A 123 -3.42 -5.87 14.68
C MET A 123 -2.56 -4.63 14.98
N VAL A 124 -1.80 -4.11 14.01
CA VAL A 124 -1.05 -2.86 14.16
C VAL A 124 -1.97 -1.68 14.46
N THR A 125 -3.15 -1.64 13.83
CA THR A 125 -4.10 -0.52 13.98
C THR A 125 -4.89 -0.61 15.29
N ILE A 126 -5.25 -1.83 15.71
CA ILE A 126 -6.04 -2.09 16.92
C ILE A 126 -5.20 -1.83 18.19
N ASP A 127 -3.90 -2.11 18.15
CA ASP A 127 -3.01 -1.94 19.29
C ASP A 127 -2.81 -0.47 19.68
N THR A 128 -3.27 -0.10 20.88
CA THR A 128 -3.17 1.25 21.45
C THR A 128 -1.78 1.57 22.03
N SER A 129 -0.92 0.56 22.20
CA SER A 129 0.37 0.66 22.90
C SER A 129 1.57 0.38 21.99
N ARG A 130 1.35 0.30 20.69
CA ARG A 130 2.37 -0.11 19.73
C ARG A 130 3.51 0.89 19.62
N LEU A 131 4.74 0.38 19.65
CA LEU A 131 5.93 1.14 19.29
C LEU A 131 5.95 1.40 17.79
N ILE A 132 6.11 2.67 17.43
CA ILE A 132 6.19 3.14 16.05
C ILE A 132 7.63 3.49 15.73
N ARG A 133 8.10 3.11 14.53
CA ARG A 133 9.43 3.46 14.07
C ARG A 133 9.61 4.98 14.02
N LEU A 134 10.69 5.47 14.63
CA LEU A 134 11.03 6.88 14.62
C LEU A 134 11.35 7.32 13.18
N PRO A 135 10.72 8.39 12.67
CA PRO A 135 11.09 8.97 11.38
C PRO A 135 12.57 9.38 11.37
N ASN A 136 13.20 9.25 10.22
CA ASN A 136 14.61 9.45 9.93
C ASN A 136 15.57 8.48 10.64
N SER A 137 15.06 7.33 11.11
CA SER A 137 15.90 6.22 11.60
C SER A 137 16.26 5.23 10.49
N LEU A 138 17.34 4.47 10.68
CA LEU A 138 17.72 3.39 9.78
C LEU A 138 16.92 2.12 10.04
N HIS A 139 16.55 1.43 8.98
CA HIS A 139 15.92 0.13 9.06
C HIS A 139 16.96 -0.99 9.10
N GLY A 140 16.92 -1.82 10.14
CA GLY A 140 17.99 -2.78 10.44
C GLY A 140 18.25 -3.87 9.40
N THR A 141 17.30 -4.17 8.50
CA THR A 141 17.48 -5.22 7.46
C THR A 141 17.63 -4.67 6.04
N SER A 142 17.64 -3.36 5.85
CA SER A 142 17.74 -2.74 4.53
C SER A 142 18.69 -1.55 4.52
N GLY A 143 19.01 -0.96 5.67
CA GLY A 143 19.87 0.22 5.75
C GLY A 143 19.23 1.48 5.18
N LEU A 144 17.95 1.41 4.74
CA LEU A 144 17.23 2.57 4.24
C LEU A 144 16.69 3.40 5.41
N VAL A 145 16.55 4.70 5.15
CA VAL A 145 15.97 5.67 6.08
C VAL A 145 14.45 5.54 6.07
N ALA A 146 13.85 5.28 7.22
CA ALA A 146 12.40 5.40 7.39
C ALA A 146 12.02 6.88 7.36
N MET A 147 11.31 7.35 6.33
CA MET A 147 11.13 8.79 6.11
C MET A 147 9.68 9.20 5.87
N LYS A 148 9.38 10.45 6.17
CA LYS A 148 8.08 11.06 5.85
C LYS A 148 8.00 11.27 4.34
N THR A 149 6.92 10.79 3.73
CA THR A 149 6.63 11.07 2.33
C THR A 149 5.30 11.83 2.21
N LYS A 150 5.27 12.83 1.33
CA LYS A 150 4.05 13.56 0.95
C LYS A 150 3.57 13.18 -0.45
N ASP A 151 4.48 12.68 -1.29
CA ASP A 151 4.24 12.27 -2.66
C ASP A 151 4.53 10.76 -2.75
N LEU A 152 3.49 9.96 -2.92
CA LEU A 152 3.63 8.50 -3.03
C LEU A 152 3.96 8.06 -4.46
N GLU A 153 3.64 8.87 -5.47
CA GLU A 153 3.84 8.51 -6.87
C GLU A 153 5.26 8.84 -7.33
N GLY A 154 5.81 9.98 -6.87
CA GLY A 154 7.18 10.40 -7.20
C GLY A 154 8.27 9.82 -6.28
N PHE A 155 7.92 9.21 -5.15
CA PHE A 155 8.90 8.73 -4.19
C PHE A 155 9.45 7.35 -4.56
N ASN A 156 10.77 7.25 -4.75
CA ASN A 156 11.48 6.00 -4.97
C ASN A 156 12.36 5.65 -3.76
N PRO A 157 11.96 4.68 -2.92
CA PRO A 157 12.74 4.30 -1.74
C PRO A 157 14.18 3.86 -2.02
N LEU A 158 14.45 3.28 -3.20
CA LEU A 158 15.77 2.77 -3.57
C LEU A 158 16.72 3.88 -4.06
N ASN A 159 16.22 5.11 -4.17
CA ASN A 159 16.99 6.30 -4.48
C ASN A 159 16.94 7.31 -3.33
N ASP A 160 15.73 7.65 -2.89
CA ASP A 160 15.46 8.74 -1.94
C ASP A 160 15.78 8.35 -0.49
N ALA A 161 15.58 7.07 -0.13
CA ALA A 161 15.76 6.60 1.25
C ALA A 161 17.14 5.97 1.51
N VAL A 162 18.09 6.14 0.59
CA VAL A 162 19.45 5.60 0.74
C VAL A 162 20.25 6.46 1.70
N ALA A 163 20.69 5.85 2.82
CA ALA A 163 21.43 6.55 3.87
C ALA A 163 22.93 6.65 3.61
N PHE A 164 23.49 5.62 2.98
CA PHE A 164 24.94 5.43 2.90
C PHE A 164 25.50 6.04 1.61
N PRO A 165 26.72 6.62 1.67
CA PRO A 165 27.38 7.15 0.49
C PRO A 165 27.87 6.03 -0.44
N ASP A 166 28.42 6.42 -1.59
CA ASP A 166 29.00 5.56 -2.62
C ASP A 166 30.46 5.17 -2.33
N ASN A 167 31.05 5.64 -1.23
CA ASN A 167 32.38 5.22 -0.77
C ASN A 167 32.53 3.69 -0.86
N PRO A 168 33.54 3.17 -1.58
CA PRO A 168 33.64 1.75 -1.82
C PRO A 168 33.81 0.93 -0.54
N VAL A 169 33.16 -0.23 -0.49
CA VAL A 169 33.30 -1.23 0.55
C VAL A 169 33.62 -2.58 -0.08
N LYS A 170 34.59 -3.29 0.48
CA LYS A 170 34.91 -4.66 0.07
C LYS A 170 34.03 -5.64 0.81
N VAL A 171 33.39 -6.51 0.05
CA VAL A 171 32.48 -7.52 0.58
C VAL A 171 32.74 -8.87 -0.07
N LYS A 172 32.58 -9.95 0.69
CA LYS A 172 32.57 -11.32 0.19
C LYS A 172 31.14 -11.82 0.12
N VAL A 173 30.70 -12.26 -1.06
CA VAL A 173 29.35 -12.78 -1.29
C VAL A 173 29.21 -14.15 -0.64
N THR A 174 28.18 -14.33 0.20
CA THR A 174 27.95 -15.58 0.95
C THR A 174 27.02 -16.54 0.22
N LYS A 175 26.19 -16.05 -0.71
CA LYS A 175 25.24 -16.82 -1.52
C LYS A 175 24.92 -16.08 -2.82
N ASN A 176 24.66 -16.81 -3.91
CA ASN A 176 24.35 -16.23 -5.22
C ASN A 176 23.22 -15.19 -5.11
N THR A 177 23.43 -14.02 -5.70
CA THR A 177 22.47 -12.91 -5.69
C THR A 177 21.78 -12.79 -7.04
N LYS A 178 20.54 -12.28 -7.05
CA LYS A 178 19.94 -11.73 -8.28
C LYS A 178 20.49 -10.32 -8.50
N SER A 179 20.32 -9.81 -9.72
CA SER A 179 20.50 -8.38 -9.96
C SER A 179 19.43 -7.56 -9.22
N PHE A 180 19.80 -6.35 -8.82
CA PHE A 180 18.89 -5.39 -8.18
C PHE A 180 19.27 -3.97 -8.56
N GLU A 181 18.28 -3.08 -8.52
CA GLU A 181 18.47 -1.65 -8.81
C GLU A 181 18.55 -0.85 -7.51
N MET A 182 19.50 0.09 -7.43
CA MET A 182 19.63 1.02 -6.32
C MET A 182 20.43 2.24 -6.77
N LYS A 183 20.01 3.46 -6.40
CA LYS A 183 20.63 4.72 -6.87
C LYS A 183 20.75 4.79 -8.39
N ASP A 184 19.69 4.39 -9.10
CA ASP A 184 19.61 4.33 -10.56
C ASP A 184 20.69 3.48 -11.25
N GLN A 185 21.33 2.57 -10.50
CA GLN A 185 22.33 1.63 -11.00
C GLN A 185 21.88 0.19 -10.76
N THR A 186 22.24 -0.67 -11.72
CA THR A 186 22.04 -2.12 -11.59
C THR A 186 23.28 -2.75 -10.97
N HIS A 187 23.07 -3.50 -9.88
CA HIS A 187 24.08 -4.28 -9.20
C HIS A 187 23.79 -5.77 -9.36
N GLY A 188 24.83 -6.58 -9.44
CA GLY A 188 24.74 -8.03 -9.62
C GLY A 188 24.23 -8.47 -11.00
N PRO A 189 23.91 -9.77 -11.18
CA PRO A 189 24.03 -10.83 -10.18
C PRO A 189 25.49 -11.09 -9.77
N TYR A 190 25.69 -11.63 -8.57
CA TYR A 190 27.01 -12.01 -8.06
C TYR A 190 26.96 -13.47 -7.57
N ASP A 191 28.02 -14.22 -7.83
CA ASP A 191 28.17 -15.61 -7.39
C ASP A 191 28.75 -15.70 -5.98
N LYS A 192 28.46 -16.83 -5.32
CA LYS A 192 28.98 -17.15 -4.00
C LYS A 192 30.52 -17.17 -4.02
N ASP A 193 31.11 -16.72 -2.92
CA ASP A 193 32.55 -16.62 -2.67
C ASP A 193 33.29 -15.56 -3.48
N GLU A 194 32.61 -14.81 -4.36
CA GLU A 194 33.17 -13.62 -5.00
C GLU A 194 33.51 -12.55 -3.96
N THR A 195 34.68 -11.91 -4.13
CA THR A 195 35.07 -10.71 -3.37
C THR A 195 35.00 -9.50 -4.28
N LEU A 196 34.16 -8.54 -3.92
CA LEU A 196 33.78 -7.41 -4.75
C LEU A 196 34.00 -6.10 -3.99
N GLU A 197 34.36 -5.06 -4.72
CA GLU A 197 34.37 -3.69 -4.23
C GLU A 197 33.12 -3.00 -4.77
N LEU A 198 32.17 -2.70 -3.87
CA LEU A 198 30.86 -2.14 -4.23
C LEU A 198 30.69 -0.75 -3.62
N PRO A 199 29.84 0.12 -4.21
CA PRO A 199 29.43 1.35 -3.53
C PRO A 199 28.86 1.06 -2.14
N GLY A 200 29.17 1.90 -1.16
CA GLY A 200 28.81 1.70 0.25
C GLY A 200 27.34 1.35 0.47
N TYR A 201 26.42 2.04 -0.21
CA TYR A 201 24.99 1.73 -0.14
C TYR A 201 24.63 0.32 -0.61
N ALA A 202 25.24 -0.17 -1.68
CA ALA A 202 24.96 -1.49 -2.26
C ALA A 202 25.59 -2.61 -1.42
N GLY A 203 26.85 -2.41 -0.99
CA GLY A 203 27.55 -3.35 -0.13
C GLY A 203 26.85 -3.50 1.23
N ILE A 204 26.50 -2.40 1.88
CA ILE A 204 25.76 -2.43 3.16
C ILE A 204 24.38 -3.05 2.99
N TYR A 205 23.67 -2.74 1.90
CA TYR A 205 22.39 -3.38 1.61
C TYR A 205 22.51 -4.91 1.52
N LEU A 206 23.50 -5.43 0.80
CA LEU A 206 23.75 -6.88 0.69
C LEU A 206 24.14 -7.50 2.05
N MET A 207 24.95 -6.81 2.84
CA MET A 207 25.31 -7.26 4.20
C MET A 207 24.09 -7.38 5.10
N LEU A 208 23.22 -6.36 5.12
CA LEU A 208 21.99 -6.37 5.95
C LEU A 208 20.91 -7.35 5.45
N LYS A 209 21.07 -7.91 4.25
CA LYS A 209 20.23 -8.98 3.68
C LYS A 209 20.87 -10.36 3.83
N ASP A 210 21.99 -10.46 4.54
CA ASP A 210 22.78 -11.68 4.74
C ASP A 210 23.29 -12.30 3.42
N TYR A 211 23.53 -11.49 2.38
CA TYR A 211 24.08 -11.94 1.08
C TYR A 211 25.58 -11.69 0.94
N ALA A 212 26.16 -10.88 1.82
CA ALA A 212 27.59 -10.61 1.81
C ALA A 212 28.10 -10.33 3.23
N GLU A 213 29.40 -10.47 3.43
CA GLU A 213 30.10 -10.12 4.66
C GLU A 213 31.20 -9.11 4.35
N PHE A 214 31.50 -8.23 5.31
CA PHE A 214 32.57 -7.25 5.16
C PHE A 214 33.93 -7.94 5.09
N VAL A 215 34.78 -7.49 4.17
CA VAL A 215 36.17 -7.91 4.07
C VAL A 215 37.04 -6.66 4.14
N GLY A 216 37.96 -6.62 5.12
CA GLY A 216 38.91 -5.52 5.28
C GLY A 216 39.92 -5.45 4.14
#